data_AF-A0A6B1I3V7-F1
#
_entry.id   AF-A0A6B1I3V7-F1
#
_cell.length_a   1.000
_cell.length_b   1.000
_cell.length_c   1.000
_cell.angle_alpha   90.00
_cell.angle_beta   90.00
_cell.angle_gamma   90.00
#
_symmetry.space_group_name_H-M   'P 1'
#
loop_
_entity.id
_entity.type
_entity.pdbx_description
1 polymer ?
#
loop_
_entity_poly.entity_id
_entity_poly.type
_entity_poly.pdbx_seq_one_letter_code
_entity_poly.pdbx_strand_id
1 'polypeptide(L)' 'MSTYEEWLDELIADRDETGVPITRREYYEKFFNNIDTKRVYEQDVVVTSRLKERGVIVDS' A
#
# COMPACT_ATOMS: atom_id res chain seq x y z
N MET A 1 -13.56 -0.71 -10.71
CA MET A 1 -12.49 -0.02 -9.99
C MET A 1 -12.82 -0.15 -8.52
N SER A 2 -11.95 -0.77 -7.71
CA SER A 2 -12.08 -0.77 -6.26
C SER A 2 -11.90 0.64 -5.72
N THR A 3 -12.60 0.96 -4.63
CA THR A 3 -12.39 2.18 -3.86
C THR A 3 -11.08 2.08 -3.06
N TYR A 4 -10.58 3.23 -2.59
CA TYR A 4 -9.35 3.28 -1.80
C TYR A 4 -9.45 2.44 -0.52
N GLU A 5 -10.59 2.48 0.17
CA GLU A 5 -10.81 1.70 1.39
C GLU A 5 -10.82 0.19 1.11
N GLU A 6 -11.47 -0.23 0.02
CA GLU A 6 -11.48 -1.63 -0.40
C GLU A 6 -10.06 -2.12 -0.73
N TRP A 7 -9.23 -1.30 -1.37
CA TRP A 7 -7.82 -1.63 -1.66
C TRP A 7 -6.95 -1.71 -0.40
N LEU A 8 -7.22 -0.87 0.61
CA LEU A 8 -6.51 -0.93 1.89
C LEU A 8 -6.83 -2.21 2.66
N ASP A 9 -8.06 -2.70 2.54
CA ASP A 9 -8.55 -3.88 3.25
C ASP A 9 -8.24 -5.20 2.51
N GLU A 10 -7.60 -5.13 1.32
CA GLU A 10 -7.07 -6.30 0.65
C GLU A 10 -5.94 -6.94 1.48
N LEU A 11 -6.06 -8.27 1.69
CA LEU A 11 -4.99 -9.07 2.28
C LEU A 11 -3.78 -9.09 1.36
N ILE A 12 -2.61 -8.94 1.96
CA ILE A 12 -1.32 -9.01 1.27
C ILE A 12 -0.53 -10.25 1.72
N ALA A 13 0.64 -10.46 1.10
CA ALA A 13 1.50 -11.60 1.42
C ALA A 13 2.21 -11.48 2.79
N ASP A 14 2.20 -10.29 3.41
CA ASP A 14 2.80 -10.08 4.74
C ASP A 14 1.92 -10.67 5.85
N ARG A 15 2.54 -10.92 7.01
CA ARG A 15 1.88 -11.53 8.18
C ARG A 15 2.19 -10.75 9.46
N ASP A 16 1.29 -10.85 10.42
CA ASP A 16 1.50 -10.34 11.77
C ASP A 16 2.42 -11.27 12.60
N GLU A 17 2.60 -10.93 13.87
CA GLU A 17 3.42 -11.67 14.83
C GLU A 17 2.92 -13.10 15.07
N THR A 18 1.65 -13.36 14.78
CA THR A 18 0.98 -14.65 14.97
C THR A 18 0.97 -15.49 13.68
N GLY A 19 1.44 -14.93 12.58
CA GLY A 19 1.47 -15.57 11.26
C GLY A 19 0.15 -15.43 10.48
N VAL A 20 -0.77 -14.57 10.91
CA VAL A 20 -2.01 -14.29 10.18
C VAL A 20 -1.75 -13.31 9.05
N PRO A 21 -2.25 -13.54 7.82
CA PRO A 21 -2.15 -12.56 6.74
C PRO A 21 -2.77 -11.23 7.16
N ILE A 22 -2.07 -10.15 6.89
CA ILE A 22 -2.54 -8.81 7.21
C ILE A 22 -3.05 -8.11 5.96
N THR A 23 -3.92 -7.13 6.18
CA THR A 23 -4.35 -6.19 5.16
C THR A 23 -3.22 -5.24 4.80
N ARG A 24 -3.35 -4.60 3.63
CA ARG A 24 -2.41 -3.58 3.21
C ARG A 24 -2.40 -2.38 4.17
N ARG A 25 -3.54 -2.04 4.78
CA ARG A 25 -3.64 -1.03 5.85
C ARG A 25 -2.75 -1.35 7.02
N GLU A 26 -2.90 -2.54 7.59
CA GLU A 26 -2.13 -3.00 8.75
C GLU A 26 -0.63 -3.05 8.44
N TYR A 27 -0.25 -3.40 7.20
CA TYR A 27 1.12 -3.29 6.74
C TYR A 27 1.64 -1.85 6.81
N TYR A 28 0.93 -0.88 6.24
CA TYR A 28 1.37 0.51 6.32
C TYR A 28 1.39 1.02 7.78
N GLU A 29 0.42 0.66 8.62
CA GLU A 29 0.44 1.05 10.03
C GLU A 29 1.65 0.50 10.79
N LYS A 30 2.00 -0.78 10.56
CA LYS A 30 3.16 -1.46 11.16
C LYS A 30 4.49 -0.83 10.74
N PHE A 31 4.65 -0.51 9.46
CA PHE A 31 5.92 -0.01 8.92
C PHE A 31 6.12 1.50 9.08
N PHE A 32 5.03 2.28 9.11
CA PHE A 32 5.10 3.74 9.11
C PHE A 32 4.79 4.38 10.48
N ASN A 33 4.54 3.58 11.53
CA ASN A 33 4.75 3.90 12.95
C ASN A 33 4.31 5.33 13.38
N ASN A 34 3.00 5.61 13.33
CA ASN A 34 2.33 6.90 13.61
C ASN A 34 2.48 8.01 12.55
N ILE A 35 3.05 7.72 11.38
CA ILE A 35 2.89 8.59 10.21
C ILE A 35 1.48 8.36 9.64
N ASP A 36 0.85 9.43 9.18
CA ASP A 36 -0.44 9.37 8.50
C ASP A 36 -0.38 8.41 7.29
N THR A 37 -0.89 7.19 7.50
CA THR A 37 -0.93 6.09 6.53
C THR A 37 -1.54 6.54 5.21
N LYS A 38 -2.57 7.39 5.26
CA LYS A 38 -3.22 7.93 4.06
C LYS A 38 -2.27 8.80 3.26
N ARG A 39 -1.51 9.67 3.93
CA ARG A 39 -0.54 10.54 3.27
C ARG A 39 0.61 9.75 2.62
N VAL A 40 1.10 8.71 3.29
CA VAL A 40 2.16 7.83 2.75
C VAL A 40 1.66 7.13 1.49
N TYR A 41 0.44 6.58 1.53
CA TYR A 41 -0.19 5.96 0.37
C TYR A 41 -0.37 6.95 -0.80
N GLU A 42 -0.94 8.13 -0.54
CA GLU A 42 -1.16 9.13 -1.58
C GLU A 42 0.16 9.51 -2.28
N GLN A 43 1.25 9.60 -1.52
CA GLN A 43 2.58 9.81 -2.07
C GLN A 43 3.06 8.61 -2.89
N ASP A 44 2.87 7.40 -2.41
CA ASP A 44 3.26 6.16 -3.10
C ASP A 44 2.53 6.00 -4.44
N VAL A 45 1.22 6.26 -4.48
CA VAL A 45 0.43 6.28 -5.72
C VAL A 45 0.94 7.33 -6.70
N VAL A 46 1.18 8.55 -6.23
CA VAL A 46 1.67 9.64 -7.08
C VAL A 46 3.07 9.33 -7.63
N VAL A 47 3.97 8.79 -6.80
CA VAL A 47 5.32 8.41 -7.21
C VAL A 47 5.25 7.26 -8.22
N THR A 48 4.48 6.21 -7.92
CA THR A 48 4.29 5.06 -8.81
C THR A 48 3.69 5.49 -10.15
N SER A 49 2.66 6.34 -10.14
CA SER A 49 2.07 6.89 -11.36
C SER A 49 3.08 7.66 -12.20
N ARG A 50 3.90 8.53 -11.59
CA ARG A 50 4.97 9.27 -12.28
C ARG A 50 6.06 8.36 -12.83
N LEU A 51 6.42 7.30 -12.11
CA LEU A 51 7.43 6.34 -12.56
C LEU A 51 6.91 5.51 -13.74
N LYS A 52 5.61 5.17 -13.76
CA LYS A 52 4.93 4.53 -14.91
C LYS A 52 4.90 5.44 -16.13
N GLU A 53 4.54 6.71 -15.98
CA GLU A 53 4.56 7.70 -17.07
C GLU A 53 5.95 7.84 -17.71
N ARG A 54 7.01 7.70 -16.90
CA ARG A 54 8.40 7.72 -17.36
C ARG A 54 8.89 6.40 -17.93
N GLY A 55 8.05 5.35 -17.96
CA GLY A 55 8.40 4.02 -18.45
C GLY A 55 9.41 3.28 -17.57
N VAL A 56 9.60 3.72 -16.31
CA VAL A 56 10.56 3.09 -15.37
C VAL A 56 10.00 1.79 -14.81
N ILE A 57 8.68 1.72 -14.65
CA ILE A 57 7.93 0.53 -14.24
C ILE A 57 6.81 0.29 -15.23
N VAL A 58 6.65 -0.96 -15.64
CA VAL A 58 5.58 -1.45 -16.52
C VAL A 58 4.63 -2.28 -15.67
N ASP A 59 3.32 -2.16 -15.92
CA ASP A 59 2.33 -3.03 -15.28
C ASP A 59 2.67 -4.50 -15.61
N SER A 60 2.86 -5.29 -14.55
CA SER A 60 3.07 -6.74 -14.58
C SER A 60 1.77 -7.49 -14.77
#